data_AF-A0A7C3XMF2-F1
#
_entry.id   AF-A0A7C3XMF2-F1
#
_cell.length_a   1.000
_cell.length_b   1.000
_cell.length_c   1.000
_cell.angle_alpha   90.00
_cell.angle_beta   90.00
_cell.angle_gamma   90.00
#
_symmetry.space_group_name_H-M   'P 1'
#
loop_
_entity.id
_entity.type
_entity.pdbx_description
1 polymer ?
#
loop_
_entity_poly.entity_id
_entity_poly.type
_entity_poly.pdbx_seq_one_letter_code
_entity_poly.pdbx_strand_id
1 'polypeptide(L)' 'EVSRKKVESVDSIYKVGDKVNAVVLGVDVDKKRLSLSIKHYEIMSEKEEIKKILNTSTSGTVTLGELLKNKLDKE' A
#
# COMPACT_ATOMS: atom_id res chain seq x y z
N GLU A 1 0.42 1.14 14.43
CA GLU A 1 -0.29 2.25 13.71
C GLU A 1 -1.22 1.69 12.65
N VAL A 2 -2.46 2.21 12.56
CA VAL A 2 -3.59 1.53 11.89
C VAL A 2 -4.11 2.21 10.61
N SER A 3 -4.10 3.54 10.47
CA SER A 3 -4.61 4.18 9.24
C SER A 3 -3.97 5.55 8.96
N ARG A 4 -4.05 6.00 7.70
CA ARG A 4 -3.60 7.33 7.24
C ARG A 4 -4.59 8.46 7.57
N LYS A 5 -5.88 8.15 7.73
CA LYS A 5 -6.93 9.12 8.14
C LYS A 5 -7.19 8.99 9.64
N LYS A 6 -7.71 10.06 10.26
CA LYS A 6 -8.13 10.05 11.67
C LYS A 6 -9.22 8.99 11.84
N VAL A 7 -8.91 7.93 12.56
CA VAL A 7 -9.86 6.88 12.92
C VAL A 7 -10.50 7.28 14.23
N GLU A 8 -11.82 7.46 14.25
CA GLU A 8 -12.55 7.86 15.47
C GLU A 8 -12.53 6.74 16.53
N SER A 9 -12.53 5.47 16.12
CA SER A 9 -12.38 4.33 17.02
C SER A 9 -11.83 3.13 16.26
N VAL A 10 -10.82 2.47 16.82
CA VAL A 10 -10.22 1.26 16.23
C VAL A 10 -11.17 0.06 16.35
N ASP A 11 -12.01 0.07 17.39
CA ASP A 11 -13.03 -0.95 17.70
C ASP A 11 -14.12 -1.08 16.63
N SER A 12 -14.39 -0.01 15.87
CA SER A 12 -15.38 -0.07 14.79
C SER A 12 -14.84 -0.72 13.51
N ILE A 13 -13.51 -0.83 13.39
CA ILE A 13 -12.83 -1.34 12.20
C ILE A 13 -12.32 -2.76 12.44
N TYR A 14 -11.85 -3.06 13.66
CA TYR A 14 -11.28 -4.34 14.02
C TYR A 14 -11.87 -4.82 15.34
N LYS A 15 -12.30 -6.09 15.38
CA LYS A 15 -12.74 -6.74 16.61
C LYS A 15 -11.66 -7.62 17.20
N VAL A 16 -11.73 -7.80 18.51
CA VAL A 16 -10.86 -8.76 19.21
C VAL A 16 -11.17 -10.16 18.69
N GLY A 17 -10.14 -10.83 18.16
CA GLY A 17 -10.26 -12.16 17.54
C GLY A 17 -10.11 -12.15 16.01
N ASP A 18 -10.14 -10.97 15.38
CA ASP A 18 -9.95 -10.87 13.93
C ASP A 18 -8.50 -11.15 13.54
N LYS A 19 -8.32 -11.88 12.43
CA LYS A 19 -7.00 -12.09 11.83
C LYS A 19 -6.66 -10.89 10.97
N VAL A 20 -5.57 -10.21 11.32
CA VAL A 20 -5.06 -9.04 10.58
C VAL A 20 -3.63 -9.28 10.11
N ASN A 21 -3.30 -8.76 8.92
CA ASN A 21 -1.94 -8.73 8.41
C ASN A 21 -1.29 -7.40 8.78
N ALA A 22 -0.07 -7.45 9.32
CA ALA A 22 0.67 -6.27 9.74
C ALA A 22 2.17 -6.47 9.51
N VAL A 23 2.89 -5.37 9.36
CA VAL A 23 4.35 -5.36 9.25
C VAL A 23 4.96 -5.09 10.61
N VAL A 24 6.06 -5.77 10.93
CA VAL A 24 6.87 -5.53 12.14
C VAL A 24 7.70 -4.26 11.94
N LEU A 25 7.44 -3.24 12.76
CA LEU A 25 8.19 -1.99 12.77
C LEU A 25 9.38 -2.04 13.74
N GLY A 26 9.30 -2.87 14.77
CA GLY A 26 10.35 -2.97 15.78
C GLY A 26 10.10 -4.10 16.76
N VAL A 27 11.19 -4.57 17.34
CA VAL A 27 11.21 -5.66 18.33
C VAL A 27 11.91 -5.14 19.58
N ASP A 28 11.19 -5.12 20.70
CA ASP A 28 11.75 -4.87 22.03
C ASP A 28 11.87 -6.24 22.72
N VAL A 29 13.08 -6.78 22.71
CA VAL A 29 13.37 -8.14 23.22
C VAL A 29 13.30 -8.18 24.74
N ASP A 30 13.75 -7.11 25.41
CA ASP A 30 13.79 -7.02 26.87
C ASP A 30 12.38 -7.03 27.47
N LYS A 31 11.46 -6.29 26.86
CA LYS A 31 10.05 -6.27 27.28
C LYS A 31 9.20 -7.33 26.58
N LYS A 32 9.78 -8.09 25.65
CA LYS A 32 9.09 -9.07 24.79
C LYS A 32 7.87 -8.46 24.07
N ARG A 33 8.04 -7.25 23.54
CA ARG A 33 6.98 -6.49 22.84
C ARG A 33 7.34 -6.32 21.37
N LEU A 34 6.33 -6.45 20.52
CA LEU A 34 6.43 -6.20 19.09
C LEU A 34 5.63 -4.96 18.73
N SER A 35 6.25 -4.07 17.96
CA SER A 35 5.58 -2.92 17.36
C SER A 35 5.12 -3.31 15.95
N LEU A 36 3.80 -3.29 15.73
CA LEU A 36 3.17 -3.71 14.47
C LEU A 36 2.45 -2.54 13.78
N SER A 37 2.38 -2.57 12.46
CA SER A 37 1.58 -1.62 11.67
C SER A 37 0.86 -2.27 10.50
N ILE A 38 -0.47 -2.10 10.50
CA ILE A 38 -1.37 -2.51 9.41
C ILE A 38 -1.25 -1.50 8.26
N LYS A 39 -1.11 -0.20 8.56
CA LYS A 39 -0.89 0.85 7.55
C LYS A 39 0.31 0.54 6.64
N HIS A 40 1.43 0.13 7.23
CA HIS A 40 2.62 -0.19 6.44
C HIS A 40 2.42 -1.43 5.58
N TYR A 41 1.64 -2.40 6.04
CA TYR A 41 1.28 -3.58 5.26
C TYR A 41 0.50 -3.20 3.99
N GLU A 42 -0.52 -2.36 4.11
CA GLU A 42 -1.32 -1.88 2.95
C GLU A 42 -0.43 -1.18 1.90
N ILE A 43 0.46 -0.29 2.35
CA ILE A 43 1.36 0.45 1.47
C ILE A 43 2.33 -0.48 0.74
N MET A 44 2.85 -1.48 1.44
CA MET A 44 3.77 -2.45 0.87
C MET A 44 3.06 -3.36 -0.14
N SER A 45 1.86 -3.85 0.19
CA SER A 45 1.04 -4.65 -0.73
C SER A 45 0.72 -3.88 -2.01
N GLU A 46 0.25 -2.64 -1.89
CA GLU A 46 -0.06 -1.77 -3.03
C GLU A 46 1.18 -1.55 -3.92
N LYS A 47 2.34 -1.28 -3.30
CA LYS A 47 3.60 -1.11 -4.03
C LYS A 47 4.05 -2.39 -4.74
N GLU A 48 3.88 -3.55 -4.11
CA GLU A 48 4.22 -4.84 -4.72
C GLU A 48 3.31 -5.19 -5.89
N GLU A 49 2.02 -4.91 -5.78
CA GLU A 49 1.03 -5.09 -6.84
C GLU A 49 1.35 -4.20 -8.06
N ILE A 50 1.65 -2.92 -7.83
CA ILE A 50 2.07 -1.98 -8.89
C ILE A 50 3.33 -2.47 -9.59
N LYS A 51 4.32 -2.97 -8.84
CA LYS A 51 5.57 -3.51 -9.40
C LYS A 51 5.31 -4.74 -10.27
N LYS A 52 4.37 -5.60 -9.88
CA LYS A 52 4.00 -6.80 -10.66
C LYS A 52 3.30 -6.43 -11.96
N ILE A 53 2.45 -5.40 -11.95
CA ILE A 53 1.82 -4.85 -13.15
C ILE A 53 2.88 -4.24 -14.08
N LEU A 54 3.80 -3.45 -13.55
CA LEU A 54 4.89 -2.84 -14.33
C LEU A 54 5.77 -3.91 -15.01
N ASN A 55 6.14 -4.96 -14.27
CA ASN A 55 6.97 -6.05 -14.80
C ASN A 55 6.21 -6.96 -15.78
N THR A 56 4.87 -7.05 -15.69
CA THR A 56 4.03 -7.80 -16.63
C THR A 56 3.75 -7.01 -17.91
N SER A 57 3.93 -5.68 -17.88
CA SER A 57 3.65 -4.79 -19.02
C SER A 57 4.83 -4.74 -20.01
N THR A 58 5.32 -5.88 -20.47
CA THR A 58 6.09 -5.99 -21.71
C THR A 58 5.13 -6.07 -22.91
N SER A 59 4.25 -5.07 -23.07
CA SER A 59 3.52 -4.78 -24.32
C SER A 59 2.55 -3.62 -24.11
N GLY A 60 2.95 -2.43 -24.57
CA GLY A 60 2.03 -1.35 -24.91
C GLY A 60 1.50 -0.51 -23.74
N THR A 61 2.35 0.08 -22.91
CA THR A 61 1.92 1.24 -22.12
C THR A 61 1.93 2.47 -23.03
N VAL A 62 0.78 2.84 -23.61
CA VAL A 62 0.59 4.22 -24.06
C VAL A 62 0.65 5.08 -22.81
N THR A 63 1.79 5.74 -22.61
CA THR A 63 1.94 6.63 -21.46
C THR A 63 0.98 7.80 -21.63
N LEU A 64 0.46 8.36 -20.53
CA LEU A 64 -0.43 9.53 -20.60
C LEU A 64 0.21 10.67 -21.42
N GLY A 65 1.55 10.77 -21.39
CA GLY A 65 2.33 11.70 -22.20
C GLY A 65 2.31 11.40 -23.70
N GLU A 66 2.18 10.14 -24.10
CA GLU A 66 2.09 9.70 -25.50
C GLU A 66 0.70 9.98 -26.09
N LEU A 67 -0.36 9.84 -25.28
CA LEU A 67 -1.72 10.28 -25.66
C LEU A 67 -1.82 11.81 -25.75
N LEU A 68 -1.17 12.53 -24.83
CA LEU A 68 -1.13 14.00 -24.85
C LEU A 68 -0.32 14.52 -26.05
N LYS A 69 0.83 13.90 -26.33
CA LYS A 69 1.68 14.25 -27.46
C LYS A 69 1.00 13.98 -28.80
N ASN A 70 0.32 12.84 -28.95
CA ASN A 70 -0.50 12.56 -30.14
C ASN A 70 -1.64 13.58 -30.37
N LYS A 71 -2.08 14.29 -29.33
CA LYS A 71 -3.10 15.34 -29.44
C LYS A 71 -2.48 16.71 -29.77
N LEU A 72 -1.27 16.98 -29.27
CA LEU A 72 -0.50 18.20 -29.59
C LEU A 72 0.14 18.15 -30.99
N ASP A 73 0.53 16.97 -31.47
CA ASP A 73 1.12 16.78 -32.82
C ASP A 73 0.05 16.80 -33.94
N LYS A 74 -1.24 16.81 -33.59
CA LYS A 74 -2.38 16.83 -34.52
C LYS A 74 -3.04 18.21 -34.69
N GLU A 75 -2.48 19.25 -34.07
CA GLU A 75 -2.82 20.66 -34.35
C GLU A 75 -1.70 21.35 -35.14
#